data_AF-A0A6G8AYR9-F1
#
_entry.id   AF-A0A6G8AYR9-F1
#
_cell.length_a   1.000
_cell.length_b   1.000
_cell.length_c   1.000
_cell.angle_alpha   90.00
_cell.angle_beta   90.00
_cell.angle_gamma   90.00
#
_symmetry.space_group_name_H-M   'P 1'
#
loop_
_entity.id
_entity.type
_entity.pdbx_description
1 polymer ?
#
loop_
_entity_poly.entity_id
_entity_poly.type
_entity_poly.pdbx_seq_one_letter_code
_entity_poly.pdbx_strand_id
1 'polypeptide(L)'
;MVKTADVVERIKIIAPQFSSLDDKTLSTLASDAILIAEADGFVDPMLVIAASYLAAHYASVVNGKNNNVVKQKLSVMEVTYKNDSFKSDYLNQYNNLLDTLTDHHRNRVTFM
;
A
#
# COMPACT_ATOMS: atom_id res chain seq x y z
N MET A 1 -10.99 15.75 -4.44
CA MET A 1 -10.91 14.60 -5.37
C MET A 1 -9.46 14.24 -5.47
N VAL A 2 -9.11 13.09 -4.90
CA VAL A 2 -7.73 12.60 -4.88
C VAL A 2 -7.26 12.31 -6.28
N LYS A 3 -6.06 12.79 -6.63
CA LYS A 3 -5.44 12.44 -7.91
C LYS A 3 -4.58 11.19 -7.70
N THR A 4 -4.70 10.24 -8.61
CA THR A 4 -3.84 9.05 -8.66
C THR A 4 -2.35 9.42 -8.61
N ALA A 5 -1.95 10.53 -9.23
CA ALA A 5 -0.58 11.03 -9.21
C ALA A 5 -0.06 11.33 -7.78
N ASP A 6 -0.90 11.90 -6.92
CA ASP A 6 -0.53 12.24 -5.53
C ASP A 6 -0.25 10.97 -4.71
N VAL A 7 -1.04 9.92 -4.95
CA VAL A 7 -0.86 8.60 -4.33
C VAL A 7 0.41 7.92 -4.87
N VAL A 8 0.67 7.98 -6.18
CA VAL A 8 1.88 7.42 -6.81
C VAL A 8 3.15 8.11 -6.32
N GLU A 9 3.16 9.43 -6.23
CA GLU A 9 4.28 10.19 -5.67
C GLU A 9 4.56 9.75 -4.24
N ARG A 10 3.51 9.65 -3.42
CA ARG A 10 3.65 9.21 -2.02
C ARG A 10 4.14 7.77 -1.90
N ILE A 11 3.73 6.84 -2.78
CA ILE A 11 4.27 5.48 -2.83
C ILE A 11 5.79 5.51 -3.04
N LYS A 12 6.29 6.33 -3.97
CA LYS A 12 7.74 6.47 -4.23
C LYS A 12 8.51 7.00 -3.02
N ILE A 13 7.85 7.75 -2.13
CA ILE A 13 8.43 8.24 -0.87
C ILE A 13 8.43 7.14 0.21
N ILE A 14 7.29 6.47 0.45
CA ILE A 14 7.15 5.51 1.56
C ILE A 14 7.70 4.12 1.23
N ALA A 15 7.89 3.82 -0.05
CA ALA A 15 8.33 2.54 -0.57
C ALA A 15 9.27 2.73 -1.78
N PRO A 16 10.46 3.33 -1.58
CA PRO A 16 11.40 3.65 -2.67
C PRO A 16 11.87 2.42 -3.46
N GLN A 17 11.78 1.22 -2.86
CA GLN A 17 12.07 -0.05 -3.53
C GLN A 17 11.11 -0.38 -4.69
N PHE A 18 9.97 0.30 -4.80
CA PHE A 18 9.03 0.16 -5.92
C PHE A 18 9.30 1.15 -7.06
N SER A 19 10.36 1.96 -6.98
CA SER A 19 10.77 2.90 -8.02
C SER A 19 11.07 2.25 -9.37
N SER A 20 11.35 0.94 -9.39
CA SER A 20 11.57 0.16 -10.61
C SER A 20 10.28 -0.36 -11.26
N LEU A 21 9.12 -0.23 -10.61
CA LEU A 21 7.83 -0.55 -11.23
C LEU A 21 7.47 0.57 -12.21
N ASP A 22 6.88 0.19 -13.35
CA ASP A 22 6.47 1.17 -14.34
C ASP A 22 5.33 2.05 -13.82
N ASP A 23 5.31 3.31 -14.26
CA ASP A 23 4.34 4.30 -13.78
C ASP A 23 2.88 3.91 -14.10
N LYS A 24 2.64 3.10 -15.14
CA LYS A 24 1.30 2.61 -15.46
C LYS A 24 0.84 1.59 -14.42
N THR A 25 1.69 0.64 -14.05
CA THR A 25 1.41 -0.30 -12.95
C THR A 25 1.15 0.44 -11.64
N LEU A 26 2.02 1.38 -11.25
CA LEU A 26 1.81 2.16 -10.03
C LEU A 26 0.52 2.97 -10.06
N SER A 27 0.18 3.56 -11.21
CA SER A 27 -1.06 4.32 -11.38
C SER A 27 -2.31 3.44 -11.29
N THR A 28 -2.29 2.23 -11.89
CA THR A 28 -3.41 1.29 -11.76
C THR A 28 -3.62 0.87 -10.31
N LEU A 29 -2.55 0.49 -9.61
CA LEU A 29 -2.63 0.10 -8.20
C LEU A 29 -3.08 1.24 -7.28
N ALA A 30 -2.64 2.46 -7.57
CA ALA A 30 -3.07 3.65 -6.84
C ALA A 30 -4.56 3.94 -7.06
N SER A 31 -5.08 3.81 -8.28
CA SER A 31 -6.51 3.98 -8.56
C SER A 31 -7.36 2.93 -7.84
N ASP A 32 -6.95 1.67 -7.87
CA ASP A 32 -7.65 0.59 -7.16
C ASP A 32 -7.65 0.85 -5.64
N ALA A 33 -6.52 1.31 -5.09
CA ALA A 33 -6.41 1.62 -3.68
C ALA A 33 -7.26 2.83 -3.25
N ILE A 34 -7.38 3.85 -4.10
CA ILE A 34 -8.27 5.01 -3.84
C ILE A 34 -9.72 4.52 -3.76
N LEU A 35 -10.17 3.71 -4.71
CA LEU A 35 -11.56 3.20 -4.72
C LEU A 35 -11.91 2.42 -3.46
N ILE A 36 -11.00 1.56 -3.00
CA ILE A 36 -11.21 0.78 -1.78
C ILE A 36 -11.18 1.68 -0.54
N ALA A 37 -10.22 2.60 -0.44
CA ALA A 37 -10.14 3.52 0.69
C ALA A 37 -11.34 4.48 0.76
N GLU A 38 -11.88 4.93 -0.38
CA GLU A 38 -13.12 5.70 -0.44
C GLU A 38 -14.32 4.85 0.04
N ALA A 39 -14.41 3.59 -0.40
CA ALA A 39 -15.48 2.68 0.01
C ALA A 39 -15.43 2.36 1.52
N ASP A 40 -14.23 2.29 2.09
CA ASP A 40 -13.99 2.13 3.53
C ASP A 40 -14.26 3.42 4.34
N GLY A 41 -14.58 4.53 3.66
CA GLY A 41 -15.04 5.77 4.29
C GLY A 41 -13.96 6.83 4.50
N PHE A 42 -12.74 6.63 3.98
CA PHE A 42 -11.71 7.66 4.06
C PHE A 42 -12.06 8.87 3.18
N VAL A 43 -11.77 10.06 3.69
CA VAL A 43 -11.95 11.33 2.99
C VAL A 43 -10.65 12.13 2.97
N ASP A 44 -10.57 13.12 2.08
CA ASP A 44 -9.43 14.04 2.02
C ASP A 44 -9.17 14.71 3.39
N PRO A 45 -7.92 14.82 3.86
CA PRO A 45 -6.66 14.37 3.24
C PRO A 45 -6.26 12.93 3.58
N MET A 46 -6.98 12.27 4.50
CA MET A 46 -6.63 10.92 4.99
C MET A 46 -6.73 9.86 3.91
N LEU A 47 -7.62 10.06 2.93
CA LEU A 47 -7.79 9.20 1.78
C LEU A 47 -6.47 8.99 1.00
N VAL A 48 -5.70 10.06 0.76
CA VAL A 48 -4.39 9.95 0.09
C VAL A 48 -3.44 9.05 0.88
N ILE A 49 -3.42 9.21 2.21
CA ILE A 49 -2.51 8.46 3.09
C ILE A 49 -2.89 6.99 3.11
N ALA A 50 -4.17 6.68 3.31
CA ALA A 50 -4.70 5.32 3.34
C ALA A 50 -4.48 4.64 1.98
N ALA A 51 -4.88 5.28 0.88
CA ALA A 51 -4.68 4.77 -0.46
C ALA A 51 -3.20 4.50 -0.78
N SER A 52 -2.26 5.35 -0.32
CA SER A 52 -0.83 5.11 -0.54
C SER A 52 -0.30 3.88 0.19
N TYR A 53 -0.74 3.63 1.43
CA TYR A 53 -0.36 2.40 2.15
C TYR A 53 -0.95 1.16 1.47
N LEU A 54 -2.22 1.22 1.06
CA LEU A 54 -2.86 0.11 0.37
C LEU A 54 -2.23 -0.17 -1.01
N ALA A 55 -1.94 0.88 -1.77
CA ALA A 55 -1.26 0.75 -3.06
C ALA A 55 0.18 0.24 -2.92
N ALA A 56 0.91 0.65 -1.87
CA ALA A 56 2.22 0.10 -1.55
C ALA A 56 2.15 -1.39 -1.17
N HIS A 57 1.09 -1.81 -0.47
CA HIS A 57 0.82 -3.23 -0.24
C HIS A 57 0.61 -3.97 -1.55
N TYR A 58 -0.25 -3.48 -2.46
CA TYR A 58 -0.45 -4.10 -3.76
C TYR A 58 0.83 -4.17 -4.59
N ALA A 59 1.62 -3.10 -4.61
CA ALA A 59 2.92 -3.06 -5.28
C ALA A 59 3.88 -4.10 -4.69
N SER A 60 3.86 -4.31 -3.37
CA SER A 60 4.66 -5.35 -2.70
C SER A 60 4.27 -6.76 -3.16
N VAL A 61 2.96 -7.02 -3.36
CA VAL A 61 2.46 -8.31 -3.85
C VAL A 61 2.84 -8.52 -5.31
N VAL A 62 2.68 -7.50 -6.16
CA VAL A 62 3.05 -7.57 -7.59
C VAL A 62 4.56 -7.75 -7.75
N ASN A 63 5.36 -6.99 -7.01
CA ASN A 63 6.82 -7.09 -7.04
C ASN A 63 7.32 -8.43 -6.46
N GLY A 64 6.70 -8.91 -5.39
CA GLY A 64 6.98 -10.24 -4.80
C GLY A 64 6.63 -11.40 -5.74
N LYS A 65 5.54 -11.28 -6.52
CA LYS A 65 5.22 -12.23 -7.59
C LYS A 65 6.20 -12.16 -8.76
N ASN A 66 6.74 -10.98 -9.08
CA ASN A 66 7.78 -10.82 -10.11
C ASN A 66 9.15 -11.39 -9.69
N ASN A 67 9.47 -11.43 -8.39
CA ASN A 67 10.69 -12.05 -7.87
C ASN A 67 10.68 -13.60 -7.86
N ASN A 68 9.55 -14.25 -8.21
CA ASN A 68 9.53 -15.70 -8.44
C ASN A 68 10.12 -16.12 -9.80
N VAL A 69 10.59 -15.17 -10.62
CA VAL A 69 11.42 -15.45 -11.79
C VAL A 69 12.89 -15.23 -11.40
N VAL A 70 13.46 -16.23 -10.73
CA VAL A 70 14.90 -16.30 -10.43
C VAL A 70 15.66 -16.43 -11.76
N LYS A 71 16.30 -15.34 -12.21
CA LYS A 71 17.42 -15.44 -13.15
C LYS A 71 18.61 -16.00 -12.39
N GLN A 72 18.93 -17.24 -12.70
CA GLN A 72 20.10 -17.96 -12.21
C GLN A 72 21.38 -17.23 -12.64
N LYS A 73 22.20 -16.82 -11.67
CA LYS A 73 23.66 -16.73 -11.85
C LYS A 73 24.36 -17.01 -10.52
N LEU A 74 24.81 -18.25 -10.37
CA LEU A 74 25.68 -18.71 -9.28
C LEU A 74 27.01 -17.95 -9.31
N SER A 75 27.56 -17.63 -8.12
CA SER A 75 28.97 -17.92 -7.79
C SER A 75 29.32 -17.76 -6.30
N VAL A 76 28.63 -16.96 -5.47
CA VAL A 76 28.96 -16.87 -4.03
C VAL A 76 27.69 -16.68 -3.22
N MET A 77 27.43 -17.61 -2.30
CA MET A 77 26.25 -17.74 -1.44
C MET A 77 25.78 -16.39 -0.83
N GLU A 78 24.55 -15.98 -1.17
CA GLU A 78 23.70 -15.19 -0.28
C GLU A 78 22.55 -16.08 0.20
N VAL A 79 22.42 -16.23 1.52
CA VAL A 79 21.30 -16.92 2.15
C VAL A 79 20.14 -15.93 2.27
N THR A 80 19.19 -15.98 1.35
CA THR A 80 17.94 -15.22 1.49
C THR A 80 17.00 -15.97 2.42
N TYR A 81 16.82 -15.47 3.64
CA TYR A 81 15.77 -15.95 4.54
C TYR A 81 14.40 -15.56 3.96
N LYS A 82 13.54 -16.55 3.70
CA LYS A 82 12.10 -16.33 3.53
C LYS A 82 11.51 -16.02 4.90
N ASN A 83 11.28 -14.75 5.20
CA ASN A 83 10.40 -14.37 6.30
C ASN A 83 8.96 -14.44 5.78
N ASP A 84 8.21 -15.45 6.21
CA ASP A 84 6.77 -15.62 5.92
C ASP A 84 5.88 -14.55 6.62
N SER A 85 6.47 -13.49 7.19
CA SER A 85 5.75 -12.30 7.66
C SER A 85 5.31 -11.37 6.52
N PHE A 86 4.76 -11.91 5.43
CA PHE A 86 4.15 -11.13 4.34
C PHE A 86 2.87 -10.37 4.76
N LYS A 87 2.61 -10.18 6.05
CA LYS A 87 1.83 -9.02 6.52
C LYS A 87 2.67 -7.79 6.24
N SER A 88 2.57 -7.29 5.00
CA SER A 88 3.19 -6.06 4.56
C SER A 88 2.95 -4.98 5.62
N ASP A 89 4.02 -4.37 6.14
CA ASP A 89 3.89 -3.27 7.11
C ASP A 89 2.93 -2.19 6.59
N TYR A 90 2.84 -2.02 5.27
CA TYR A 90 1.88 -1.14 4.61
C TYR A 90 0.42 -1.54 4.84
N LEU A 91 0.08 -2.83 4.79
CA LEU A 91 -1.28 -3.29 5.09
C LEU A 91 -1.62 -3.12 6.58
N ASN A 92 -0.64 -3.35 7.47
CA ASN A 92 -0.84 -3.09 8.89
C ASN A 92 -1.10 -1.60 9.15
N GLN A 93 -0.34 -0.70 8.51
CA GLN A 93 -0.57 0.75 8.61
C GLN A 93 -1.95 1.15 8.06
N TYR A 94 -2.38 0.57 6.94
CA TYR A 94 -3.74 0.77 6.41
C TYR A 94 -4.81 0.36 7.42
N ASN A 95 -4.70 -0.84 7.98
CA ASN A 95 -5.68 -1.34 8.96
C ASN A 95 -5.69 -0.50 10.23
N ASN A 96 -4.53 -0.04 10.73
CA ASN A 96 -4.49 0.86 11.88
C ASN A 96 -5.23 2.18 11.62
N LEU A 97 -5.12 2.73 10.39
CA LEU A 97 -5.88 3.92 9.99
C LEU A 97 -7.38 3.63 9.94
N LEU A 98 -7.76 2.45 9.44
CA LEU A 98 -9.16 2.03 9.34
C LEU A 98 -9.79 1.80 10.72
N ASP A 99 -9.05 1.18 11.64
CA ASP A 99 -9.48 0.98 13.02
C ASP A 99 -9.66 2.35 13.71
N THR A 100 -8.72 3.27 13.51
CA THR A 100 -8.81 4.64 14.03
C THR A 100 -10.05 5.37 13.47
N LEU A 101 -10.30 5.25 12.16
CA LEU A 101 -11.48 5.83 11.52
C LEU A 101 -12.77 5.25 12.13
N THR A 102 -12.83 3.93 12.25
CA THR A 102 -14.00 3.19 12.78
C THR A 102 -14.25 3.52 14.25
N ASP A 103 -13.21 3.62 15.07
CA ASP A 103 -13.33 4.00 16.47
C ASP A 103 -13.71 5.48 16.64
N HIS A 104 -13.26 6.37 15.75
CA HIS A 104 -13.76 7.74 15.70
C HIS A 104 -15.25 7.81 15.29
N HIS A 105 -15.72 6.93 14.41
CA HIS A 105 -17.14 6.83 14.08
C HIS A 105 -17.98 6.27 15.24
N ARG A 106 -17.42 5.36 16.05
CA ARG A 106 -18.06 4.84 17.27
C ARG A 106 -18.10 5.86 18.41
N ASN A 107 -17.10 6.74 18.51
CA ASN A 107 -17.02 7.81 19.52
C ASN A 107 -17.75 9.10 19.14
N ARG A 108 -18.55 9.11 18.06
CA ARG A 108 -19.54 10.17 17.85
C ARG A 108 -20.67 9.96 18.85
N VAL A 109 -20.47 10.49 20.06
CA VAL A 109 -21.47 10.62 21.11
C VAL A 109 -22.72 11.20 20.45
N THR A 110 -23.76 10.36 20.37
CA THR A 110 -25.08 10.79 19.95
C THR A 110 -25.65 11.57 21.12
N PHE A 111 -25.53 12.89 21.07
CA PHE A 111 -26.38 13.74 21.91
C PHE A 111 -27.77 13.70 21.28
N MET A 112 -28.60 12.76 21.76
CA MET A 112 -30.05 12.89 21.68
C MET A 112 -30.53 13.82 22.79
#